data_AF-A0A7C4QVD6-F1
#
_entry.id   AF-A0A7C4QVD6-F1
#
_cell.length_a   1.000
_cell.length_b   1.000
_cell.length_c   1.000
_cell.angle_alpha   90.00
_cell.angle_beta   90.00
_cell.angle_gamma   90.00
#
_symmetry.space_group_name_H-M   'P 1'
#
loop_
_entity.id
_entity.type
_entity.pdbx_description
1 polymer ?
#
loop_
_entity_poly.entity_id
_entity_poly.type
_entity_poly.pdbx_seq_one_letter_code
_entity_poly.pdbx_strand_id
1 'polypeptide(L)'
;MPMADPLAAYGKLQAAFSADVKSEENQILLGQVFEASLRFLSKADRTPLKSLVPDKEYFAFAAGKKLFRAVNKGLFVPELAEWEAFRKAIAGNRAPNIDSDRITRIIYSVAVTFFCFIDLTKDGDQKTPGTFFEYLIGHLFAWRLGVNPKTRLPVLNLDMEATLPTDFIFDLGPNRAKFHLPIKVSTRERVIQVWAHQRVLNGVYGTGRFLGTPVILTETKTDKKKQEVIEICLPDQWRIYQMHIAQLKRIYYLDVPASYAKLNEVFPPLSVKPFGHFFAEADTLPT
;
A
#
# COMPACT_ATOMS: atom_id res chain seq x y z
N MET A 1 -30.83 -4.77 10.40
CA MET A 1 -29.80 -5.82 10.28
C MET A 1 -28.79 -5.64 11.41
N PRO A 2 -28.36 -6.70 12.11
CA PRO A 2 -27.30 -6.59 13.10
C PRO A 2 -26.05 -5.97 12.46
N MET A 3 -25.35 -5.12 13.23
CA MET A 3 -24.16 -4.41 12.77
C MET A 3 -23.11 -5.43 12.30
N ALA A 4 -22.71 -5.37 11.03
CA ALA A 4 -21.60 -6.19 10.56
C ALA A 4 -20.33 -5.74 11.29
N ASP A 5 -19.72 -6.64 12.06
CA ASP A 5 -18.46 -6.42 12.76
C ASP A 5 -17.31 -6.31 11.74
N PRO A 6 -16.52 -5.21 11.73
CA PRO A 6 -15.38 -5.08 10.82
C PRO A 6 -14.37 -6.24 10.93
N LEU A 7 -14.18 -6.82 12.12
CA LEU A 7 -13.27 -7.96 12.31
C LEU A 7 -13.83 -9.26 11.71
N ALA A 8 -15.16 -9.45 11.76
CA ALA A 8 -15.80 -10.58 11.11
C ALA A 8 -15.69 -10.50 9.58
N ALA A 9 -15.88 -9.31 9.00
CA ALA A 9 -15.66 -9.08 7.57
C ALA A 9 -14.18 -9.29 7.18
N TYR A 10 -13.24 -8.82 8.02
CA TYR A 10 -11.82 -9.02 7.82
C TYR A 10 -11.43 -10.52 7.86
N GLY A 11 -12.00 -11.30 8.78
CA GLY A 11 -11.76 -12.75 8.84
C GLY A 11 -12.24 -13.49 7.57
N LYS A 12 -13.36 -13.06 6.97
CA LYS A 12 -13.80 -13.58 5.67
C LYS A 12 -12.85 -13.22 4.54
N LEU A 13 -12.39 -11.96 4.51
CA LEU A 13 -11.38 -11.50 3.55
C LEU A 13 -10.10 -12.34 3.63
N GLN A 14 -9.62 -12.67 4.84
CA GLN A 14 -8.44 -13.52 5.03
C GLN A 14 -8.57 -14.89 4.36
N ALA A 15 -9.73 -15.53 4.54
CA ALA A 15 -10.00 -16.84 3.95
C ALA A 15 -10.08 -16.76 2.42
N ALA A 16 -10.85 -15.82 1.87
CA ALA A 16 -10.99 -15.64 0.43
C ALA A 16 -9.67 -15.25 -0.25
N PHE A 17 -8.90 -14.35 0.36
CA PHE A 17 -7.61 -13.90 -0.14
C PHE A 17 -6.60 -15.05 -0.22
N SER A 18 -6.60 -15.94 0.78
CA SER A 18 -5.72 -17.11 0.81
C SER A 18 -6.08 -18.15 -0.25
N ALA A 19 -7.34 -18.20 -0.67
CA ALA A 19 -7.81 -19.13 -1.69
C ALA A 19 -7.50 -18.62 -3.11
N ASP A 20 -7.84 -17.36 -3.41
CA ASP A 20 -7.58 -16.76 -4.71
C ASP A 20 -7.41 -15.24 -4.59
N VAL A 21 -6.17 -14.76 -4.66
CA VAL A 21 -5.82 -13.35 -4.45
C VAL A 21 -6.49 -12.43 -5.48
N LYS A 22 -6.63 -12.86 -6.74
CA LYS A 22 -7.23 -12.02 -7.80
C LYS A 22 -8.76 -12.07 -7.88
N SER A 23 -9.42 -12.91 -7.08
CA SER A 23 -10.87 -13.11 -7.13
C SER A 23 -11.66 -11.81 -6.90
N GLU A 24 -12.76 -11.65 -7.61
CA GLU A 24 -13.72 -10.56 -7.40
C GLU A 24 -14.35 -10.58 -6.00
N GLU A 25 -14.38 -11.75 -5.35
CA GLU A 25 -14.86 -11.88 -3.97
C GLU A 25 -14.05 -10.99 -3.01
N ASN A 26 -12.74 -10.86 -3.22
CA ASN A 26 -11.89 -9.97 -2.41
C ASN A 26 -12.32 -8.50 -2.56
N GLN A 27 -12.76 -8.07 -3.74
CA GLN A 27 -13.28 -6.70 -3.93
C GLN A 27 -14.56 -6.47 -3.13
N ILE A 28 -15.40 -7.49 -3.01
CA ILE A 28 -16.65 -7.41 -2.25
C ILE A 28 -16.31 -7.33 -0.75
N LEU A 29 -15.44 -8.22 -0.28
CA LEU A 29 -15.06 -8.31 1.12
C LEU A 29 -14.26 -7.09 1.60
N LEU A 30 -13.37 -6.53 0.77
CA LEU A 30 -12.71 -5.25 1.05
C LEU A 30 -13.74 -4.12 1.23
N GLY A 31 -14.78 -4.08 0.40
CA GLY A 31 -15.89 -3.14 0.54
C GLY A 31 -16.68 -3.32 1.83
N GLN A 32 -16.95 -4.55 2.22
CA GLN A 32 -17.63 -4.86 3.49
C GLN A 32 -16.80 -4.44 4.71
N VAL A 33 -15.48 -4.68 4.68
CA VAL A 33 -14.57 -4.20 5.74
C VAL A 33 -14.58 -2.68 5.80
N PHE A 34 -14.49 -2.00 4.64
CA PHE A 34 -14.55 -0.54 4.56
C PHE A 34 -15.86 0.01 5.12
N GLU A 35 -17.01 -0.53 4.68
CA GLU A 35 -18.33 -0.12 5.14
C GLU A 35 -18.52 -0.31 6.64
N ALA A 36 -18.19 -1.49 7.17
CA ALA A 36 -18.32 -1.77 8.59
C ALA A 36 -17.43 -0.83 9.42
N SER A 37 -16.19 -0.63 8.99
CA SER A 37 -15.24 0.26 9.67
C SER A 37 -15.72 1.71 9.63
N LEU A 38 -16.24 2.16 8.48
CA LEU A 38 -16.74 3.52 8.32
C LEU A 38 -17.95 3.79 9.21
N ARG A 39 -18.88 2.83 9.32
CA ARG A 39 -20.03 2.91 10.25
C ARG A 39 -19.61 2.94 11.72
N PHE A 40 -18.48 2.33 12.07
CA PHE A 40 -17.91 2.46 13.40
C PHE A 40 -17.33 3.87 13.61
N LEU A 41 -16.50 4.33 12.66
CA LEU A 41 -15.83 5.63 12.73
C LEU A 41 -16.76 6.83 12.62
N SER A 42 -17.96 6.68 12.05
CA SER A 42 -18.95 7.77 11.97
C SER A 42 -19.44 8.23 13.35
N LYS A 43 -19.20 7.43 14.40
CA LYS A 43 -19.52 7.75 15.80
C LYS A 43 -18.32 8.29 16.57
N ALA A 44 -17.14 8.28 15.98
CA ALA A 44 -15.92 8.78 16.61
C ALA A 44 -15.73 10.27 16.31
N ASP A 45 -15.17 10.98 17.28
CA ASP A 45 -14.85 12.40 17.10
C ASP A 45 -13.69 12.56 16.12
N ARG A 46 -13.64 13.70 15.43
CA ARG A 46 -12.50 14.09 14.60
C ARG A 46 -11.79 15.27 15.25
N THR A 47 -10.54 15.07 15.59
CA THR A 47 -9.69 16.10 16.19
C THR A 47 -8.70 16.60 15.13
N PRO A 48 -8.75 17.89 14.76
CA PRO A 48 -7.72 18.48 13.92
C PRO A 48 -6.33 18.31 14.52
N LEU A 49 -5.33 18.04 13.69
CA LEU A 49 -3.92 17.98 14.11
C LEU A 49 -3.17 19.17 13.53
N LYS A 50 -2.15 19.63 14.26
CA LYS A 50 -1.22 20.63 13.76
C LYS A 50 -0.30 19.97 12.73
N SER A 51 -0.46 20.31 11.46
CA SER A 51 0.44 19.85 10.41
C SER A 51 1.73 20.65 10.42
N LEU A 52 2.87 19.95 10.42
CA LEU A 52 4.19 20.50 10.11
C LEU A 52 4.65 20.08 8.71
N VAL A 53 3.74 19.53 7.91
CA VAL A 53 3.98 19.11 6.54
C VAL A 53 3.39 20.17 5.61
N PRO A 54 4.20 20.80 4.74
CA PRO A 54 3.69 21.81 3.81
C PRO A 54 2.52 21.31 2.98
N ASP A 55 1.52 22.17 2.78
CA ASP A 55 0.36 21.95 1.90
C ASP A 55 -0.54 20.76 2.24
N LYS A 56 -0.36 20.13 3.41
CA LYS A 56 -1.18 19.02 3.88
C LYS A 56 -1.82 19.32 5.22
N GLU A 57 -3.12 19.07 5.30
CA GLU A 57 -3.89 19.11 6.54
C GLU A 57 -4.18 17.71 7.05
N TYR A 58 -4.12 17.54 8.36
CA TYR A 58 -4.37 16.26 9.01
C TYR A 58 -5.39 16.37 10.13
N PHE A 59 -6.15 15.30 10.32
CA PHE A 59 -6.95 15.07 11.52
C PHE A 59 -6.67 13.68 12.07
N ALA A 60 -7.09 13.40 13.29
CA ALA A 60 -7.18 12.05 13.83
C ALA A 60 -8.63 11.77 14.24
N PHE A 61 -9.04 10.51 14.11
CA PHE A 61 -10.20 10.07 14.88
C PHE A 61 -9.85 10.06 16.38
N ALA A 62 -10.85 10.17 17.24
CA ALA A 62 -10.69 10.11 18.69
C ALA A 62 -11.86 9.35 19.32
N ALA A 63 -11.56 8.62 20.40
CA ALA A 63 -12.56 8.06 21.31
C ALA A 63 -12.08 8.32 22.74
N GLY A 64 -12.73 9.28 23.40
CA GLY A 64 -12.29 9.77 24.70
C GLY A 64 -10.89 10.39 24.64
N LYS A 65 -9.94 9.87 25.43
CA LYS A 65 -8.57 10.40 25.52
C LYS A 65 -7.60 9.79 24.51
N LYS A 66 -8.02 8.81 23.72
CA LYS A 66 -7.14 8.15 22.74
C LYS A 66 -7.17 8.91 21.42
N LEU A 67 -5.98 9.31 20.96
CA LEU A 67 -5.74 10.00 19.69
C LEU A 67 -4.90 9.10 18.79
N PHE A 68 -5.32 8.96 17.53
CA PHE A 68 -4.84 7.92 16.62
C PHE A 68 -3.95 8.48 15.50
N ARG A 69 -3.62 7.62 14.53
CA ARG A 69 -2.79 8.02 13.39
C ARG A 69 -3.40 9.21 12.65
N ALA A 70 -2.53 10.03 12.06
CA ALA A 70 -2.93 11.13 11.21
C ALA A 70 -3.60 10.62 9.93
N VAL A 71 -4.68 11.29 9.56
CA VAL A 71 -5.44 11.09 8.32
C VAL A 71 -5.31 12.36 7.49
N ASN A 72 -4.79 12.23 6.27
CA ASN A 72 -4.65 13.33 5.33
C ASN A 72 -6.04 13.72 4.81
N LYS A 73 -6.46 14.95 5.13
CA LYS A 73 -7.80 15.47 4.81
C LYS A 73 -8.04 15.59 3.31
N GLY A 74 -7.01 15.91 2.51
CA GLY A 74 -7.13 16.02 1.05
C GLY A 74 -7.34 14.66 0.37
N LEU A 75 -6.85 13.58 0.99
CA LEU A 75 -6.95 12.23 0.44
C LEU A 75 -8.15 11.44 0.94
N PHE A 76 -8.65 11.74 2.14
CA PHE A 76 -9.71 10.98 2.77
C PHE A 76 -11.10 11.33 2.22
N VAL A 77 -11.67 10.40 1.45
CA VAL A 77 -13.00 10.44 0.84
C VAL A 77 -13.83 9.27 1.40
N PRO A 78 -14.51 9.45 2.55
CA PRO A 78 -15.20 8.38 3.25
C PRO A 78 -16.58 8.08 2.65
N GLU A 79 -16.64 7.81 1.35
CA GLU A 79 -17.89 7.59 0.62
C GLU A 79 -17.93 6.18 0.03
N LEU A 80 -18.94 5.38 0.42
CA LEU A 80 -19.12 4.03 -0.12
C LEU A 80 -19.41 4.04 -1.62
N ALA A 81 -20.08 5.09 -2.11
CA ALA A 81 -20.36 5.28 -3.52
C ALA A 81 -19.08 5.36 -4.38
N GLU A 82 -18.00 5.92 -3.83
CA GLU A 82 -16.71 6.00 -4.52
C GLU A 82 -16.06 4.62 -4.66
N TRP A 83 -16.11 3.79 -3.61
CA TRP A 83 -15.64 2.40 -3.69
C TRP A 83 -16.45 1.58 -4.70
N GLU A 84 -17.78 1.72 -4.71
CA GLU A 84 -18.62 1.03 -5.69
C GLU A 84 -18.39 1.52 -7.11
N ALA A 85 -18.16 2.82 -7.32
CA ALA A 85 -17.78 3.37 -8.61
C ALA A 85 -16.45 2.78 -9.09
N PHE A 86 -15.45 2.68 -8.20
CA PHE A 86 -14.18 2.04 -8.49
C PHE A 86 -14.36 0.57 -8.85
N ARG A 87 -15.05 -0.22 -8.03
CA ARG A 87 -15.38 -1.64 -8.30
C ARG A 87 -16.00 -1.84 -9.68
N LYS A 88 -17.00 -1.02 -10.02
CA LYS A 88 -17.64 -1.07 -11.35
C LYS A 88 -16.67 -0.72 -12.47
N ALA A 89 -15.79 0.26 -12.28
CA ALA A 89 -14.81 0.66 -13.29
C ALA A 89 -13.71 -0.38 -13.52
N ILE A 90 -13.38 -1.17 -12.49
CA ILE A 90 -12.46 -2.31 -12.59
C ILE A 90 -13.19 -3.63 -12.90
N ALA A 91 -14.51 -3.61 -13.13
CA ALA A 91 -15.20 -4.80 -13.59
C ALA A 91 -14.72 -5.18 -15.01
N GLY A 92 -14.47 -6.46 -15.26
CA GLY A 92 -14.07 -6.95 -16.59
C GLY A 92 -12.60 -6.77 -16.98
N ASN A 93 -11.70 -6.56 -16.02
CA ASN A 93 -10.23 -6.56 -16.20
C ASN A 93 -9.70 -5.52 -17.22
N ARG A 94 -10.26 -4.32 -17.21
CA ARG A 94 -9.80 -3.18 -18.04
C ARG A 94 -9.19 -2.10 -17.16
N ALA A 95 -8.32 -1.28 -17.74
CA ALA A 95 -7.89 -0.05 -17.08
C ALA A 95 -9.13 0.77 -16.69
N PRO A 96 -9.26 1.17 -15.42
CA PRO A 96 -10.41 1.93 -14.97
C PRO A 96 -10.46 3.28 -15.70
N ASN A 97 -11.63 3.66 -16.20
CA ASN A 97 -11.89 5.01 -16.71
C ASN A 97 -12.15 5.98 -15.54
N ILE A 98 -11.21 6.00 -14.59
CA ILE A 98 -11.21 6.85 -13.41
C ILE A 98 -9.83 7.48 -13.35
N ASP A 99 -9.79 8.77 -13.04
CA ASP A 99 -8.55 9.50 -12.83
C ASP A 99 -7.65 8.83 -11.75
N SER A 100 -6.33 8.86 -11.97
CA SER A 100 -5.35 8.20 -11.10
C SER A 100 -5.32 8.80 -9.69
N ASP A 101 -5.50 10.12 -9.55
CA ASP A 101 -5.55 10.75 -8.23
C ASP A 101 -6.83 10.35 -7.50
N ARG A 102 -7.97 10.31 -8.22
CA ARG A 102 -9.22 9.81 -7.65
C ARG A 102 -9.09 8.36 -7.17
N ILE A 103 -8.49 7.46 -7.96
CA ILE A 103 -8.22 6.08 -7.51
C ILE A 103 -7.39 6.07 -6.23
N THR A 104 -6.31 6.86 -6.19
CA THR A 104 -5.43 6.96 -5.01
C THR A 104 -6.22 7.35 -3.75
N ARG A 105 -7.09 8.35 -3.85
CA ARG A 105 -7.95 8.81 -2.73
C ARG A 105 -8.91 7.73 -2.25
N ILE A 106 -9.50 6.98 -3.17
CA ILE A 106 -10.40 5.85 -2.83
C ILE A 106 -9.63 4.78 -2.07
N ILE A 107 -8.50 4.32 -2.59
CA ILE A 107 -7.70 3.26 -1.96
C ILE A 107 -7.12 3.74 -0.62
N TYR A 108 -6.68 4.99 -0.53
CA TYR A 108 -6.26 5.62 0.73
C TYR A 108 -7.38 5.56 1.78
N SER A 109 -8.60 5.90 1.39
CA SER A 109 -9.76 5.93 2.29
C SER A 109 -10.15 4.55 2.79
N VAL A 110 -10.15 3.55 1.91
CA VAL A 110 -10.38 2.13 2.29
C VAL A 110 -9.34 1.68 3.31
N ALA A 111 -8.05 1.92 3.03
CA ALA A 111 -6.95 1.53 3.91
C ALA A 111 -7.05 2.21 5.28
N VAL A 112 -7.11 3.55 5.30
CA VAL A 112 -7.03 4.34 6.53
C VAL A 112 -8.27 4.17 7.41
N THR A 113 -9.44 3.91 6.83
CA THR A 113 -10.67 3.64 7.62
C THR A 113 -10.49 2.38 8.47
N PHE A 114 -10.04 1.26 7.90
CA PHE A 114 -9.81 0.06 8.70
C PHE A 114 -8.67 0.25 9.71
N PHE A 115 -7.63 0.98 9.32
CA PHE A 115 -6.52 1.27 10.21
C PHE A 115 -6.92 2.07 11.45
N CYS A 116 -7.74 3.11 11.26
CA CYS A 116 -8.25 3.91 12.37
C CYS A 116 -9.18 3.07 13.26
N PHE A 117 -10.00 2.19 12.67
CA PHE A 117 -10.82 1.23 13.44
C PHE A 117 -9.94 0.33 14.34
N ILE A 118 -8.87 -0.25 13.79
CA ILE A 118 -7.95 -1.08 14.58
C ILE A 118 -7.25 -0.27 15.66
N ASP A 119 -6.73 0.91 15.33
CA ASP A 119 -6.09 1.79 16.32
C ASP A 119 -7.03 2.14 17.48
N LEU A 120 -8.33 2.30 17.21
CA LEU A 120 -9.38 2.59 18.19
C LEU A 120 -9.73 1.42 19.09
N THR A 121 -9.62 0.19 18.59
CA THR A 121 -10.16 -1.01 19.24
C THR A 121 -9.08 -1.93 19.79
N LYS A 122 -7.84 -1.84 19.30
CA LYS A 122 -6.72 -2.70 19.69
C LYS A 122 -5.46 -1.88 19.94
N ASP A 123 -5.09 -1.76 21.20
CA ASP A 123 -3.91 -1.00 21.60
C ASP A 123 -2.61 -1.64 21.07
N GLY A 124 -1.84 -0.87 20.30
CA GLY A 124 -0.53 -1.27 19.82
C GLY A 124 -0.52 -2.28 18.65
N ASP A 125 -1.68 -2.64 18.09
CA ASP A 125 -1.76 -3.58 16.97
C ASP A 125 -1.33 -2.94 15.65
N GLN A 126 -0.05 -3.08 15.33
CA GLN A 126 0.50 -2.65 14.04
C GLN A 126 0.47 -3.74 12.96
N LYS A 127 0.26 -5.00 13.36
CA LYS A 127 0.30 -6.14 12.44
C LYS A 127 -0.97 -6.22 11.62
N THR A 128 -2.15 -6.11 12.25
CA THR A 128 -3.44 -6.20 11.56
C THR A 128 -3.60 -5.14 10.46
N PRO A 129 -3.25 -3.86 10.68
CA PRO A 129 -3.23 -2.85 9.61
C PRO A 129 -2.25 -3.19 8.48
N GLY A 130 -1.04 -3.66 8.82
CA GLY A 130 -0.05 -4.07 7.81
C GLY A 130 -0.56 -5.20 6.93
N THR A 131 -1.12 -6.25 7.53
CA THR A 131 -1.67 -7.41 6.82
C THR A 131 -2.91 -7.05 5.98
N PHE A 132 -3.81 -6.19 6.49
CA PHE A 132 -4.90 -5.69 5.65
C PHE A 132 -4.40 -4.89 4.45
N PHE A 133 -3.33 -4.11 4.64
CA PHE A 133 -2.73 -3.35 3.55
C PHE A 133 -2.14 -4.26 2.47
N GLU A 134 -1.48 -5.34 2.89
CA GLU A 134 -1.01 -6.40 1.99
C GLU A 134 -2.16 -7.02 1.20
N TYR A 135 -3.31 -7.30 1.84
CA TYR A 135 -4.47 -7.85 1.12
C TYR A 135 -5.06 -6.87 0.12
N LEU A 136 -5.25 -5.61 0.52
CA LEU A 136 -5.79 -4.58 -0.35
C LEU A 136 -4.90 -4.40 -1.59
N ILE A 137 -3.61 -4.14 -1.40
CA ILE A 137 -2.69 -3.85 -2.51
C ILE A 137 -2.37 -5.10 -3.32
N GLY A 138 -2.13 -6.24 -2.64
CA GLY A 138 -1.87 -7.52 -3.29
C GLY A 138 -3.02 -7.96 -4.18
N HIS A 139 -4.27 -7.78 -3.74
CA HIS A 139 -5.45 -8.05 -4.55
C HIS A 139 -5.49 -7.17 -5.80
N LEU A 140 -5.28 -5.85 -5.67
CA LEU A 140 -5.35 -4.92 -6.80
C LEU A 140 -4.28 -5.21 -7.86
N PHE A 141 -3.07 -5.59 -7.44
CA PHE A 141 -2.05 -6.09 -8.37
C PHE A 141 -2.44 -7.41 -9.02
N ALA A 142 -2.90 -8.39 -8.24
CA ALA A 142 -3.27 -9.71 -8.76
C ALA A 142 -4.40 -9.64 -9.77
N TRP A 143 -5.43 -8.85 -9.47
CA TRP A 143 -6.53 -8.55 -10.36
C TRP A 143 -6.01 -7.90 -11.65
N ARG A 144 -5.25 -6.80 -11.55
CA ARG A 144 -4.80 -6.05 -12.74
C ARG A 144 -3.86 -6.84 -13.63
N LEU A 145 -3.00 -7.67 -13.04
CA LEU A 145 -2.02 -8.49 -13.75
C LEU A 145 -2.60 -9.85 -14.18
N GLY A 146 -3.79 -10.22 -13.71
CA GLY A 146 -4.45 -11.49 -14.01
C GLY A 146 -3.80 -12.74 -13.39
N VAL A 147 -2.84 -12.57 -12.47
CA VAL A 147 -2.04 -13.66 -11.89
C VAL A 147 -2.00 -13.58 -10.37
N ASN A 148 -2.03 -14.74 -9.71
CA ASN A 148 -1.83 -14.80 -8.26
C ASN A 148 -0.34 -14.72 -7.92
N PRO A 149 0.02 -14.05 -6.82
CA PRO A 149 1.41 -13.90 -6.45
C PRO A 149 1.95 -15.13 -5.71
N LYS A 150 3.29 -15.18 -5.62
CA LYS A 150 4.02 -16.05 -4.68
C LYS A 150 4.64 -15.19 -3.57
N THR A 151 4.75 -15.73 -2.37
CA THR A 151 5.36 -15.06 -1.19
C THR A 151 6.76 -15.58 -0.87
N ARG A 152 7.24 -16.57 -1.63
CA ARG A 152 8.58 -17.15 -1.49
C ARG A 152 9.14 -17.46 -2.87
N LEU A 153 10.44 -17.19 -3.04
CA LEU A 153 11.19 -17.58 -4.23
C LEU A 153 12.40 -18.42 -3.83
N PRO A 154 12.78 -19.43 -4.64
CA PRO A 154 14.04 -20.12 -4.42
C PRO A 154 15.22 -19.16 -4.60
N VAL A 155 16.25 -19.34 -3.80
CA VAL A 155 17.55 -18.71 -3.98
C VAL A 155 18.46 -19.81 -4.51
N LEU A 156 18.88 -19.68 -5.77
CA LEU A 156 19.74 -20.67 -6.40
C LEU A 156 21.14 -20.56 -5.79
N ASN A 157 21.55 -21.57 -5.04
CA ASN A 157 22.88 -21.71 -4.47
C ASN A 157 23.35 -23.16 -4.67
N LEU A 158 24.65 -23.37 -4.87
CA LEU A 158 25.23 -24.68 -5.20
C LEU A 158 25.04 -25.71 -4.07
N ASP A 159 25.14 -25.25 -2.82
CA ASP A 159 25.17 -26.13 -1.64
C ASP A 159 23.95 -25.97 -0.72
N MET A 160 22.95 -25.16 -1.10
CA MET A 160 21.81 -24.85 -0.23
C MET A 160 20.52 -24.61 -1.01
N GLU A 161 19.48 -25.37 -0.66
CA GLU A 161 18.11 -25.05 -1.01
C GLU A 161 17.53 -24.05 0.00
N ALA A 162 17.61 -22.76 -0.34
CA ALA A 162 17.01 -21.69 0.46
C ALA A 162 15.87 -21.00 -0.29
N THR A 163 14.94 -20.42 0.46
CA THR A 163 13.92 -19.54 -0.11
C THR A 163 14.03 -18.14 0.48
N LEU A 164 13.87 -17.12 -0.35
CA LEU A 164 13.74 -15.73 0.05
C LEU A 164 12.26 -15.43 0.33
N PRO A 165 11.88 -15.11 1.58
CA PRO A 165 10.54 -14.60 1.86
C PRO A 165 10.39 -13.19 1.28
N THR A 166 9.29 -12.97 0.58
CA THR A 166 8.92 -11.69 -0.02
C THR A 166 7.45 -11.42 0.24
N ASP A 167 7.02 -10.16 0.24
CA ASP A 167 5.60 -9.84 0.38
C ASP A 167 4.83 -10.44 -0.81
N PHE A 168 5.08 -9.98 -2.04
CA PHE A 168 4.53 -10.62 -3.25
C PHE A 168 5.47 -10.59 -4.46
N ILE A 169 5.43 -11.67 -5.23
CA ILE A 169 6.04 -11.81 -6.56
C ILE A 169 4.97 -12.18 -7.56
N PHE A 170 4.76 -11.35 -8.59
CA PHE A 170 3.84 -11.66 -9.68
C PHE A 170 4.62 -12.13 -10.90
N ASP A 171 4.42 -13.39 -11.25
CA ASP A 171 5.05 -14.03 -12.42
C ASP A 171 4.12 -13.88 -13.63
N LEU A 172 4.55 -13.08 -14.61
CA LEU A 172 3.76 -12.81 -15.82
C LEU A 172 3.95 -13.85 -16.92
N GLY A 173 4.72 -14.91 -16.64
CA GLY A 173 5.04 -15.97 -17.58
C GLY A 173 6.43 -15.81 -18.21
N PRO A 174 6.81 -16.76 -19.10
CA PRO A 174 8.12 -16.80 -19.73
C PRO A 174 8.47 -15.51 -20.46
N ASN A 175 9.75 -15.15 -20.45
CA ASN A 175 10.32 -14.00 -21.16
C ASN A 175 9.74 -12.62 -20.76
N ARG A 176 8.98 -12.54 -19.66
CA ARG A 176 8.51 -11.29 -19.09
C ARG A 176 9.17 -11.03 -17.74
N ALA A 177 9.42 -9.76 -17.44
CA ALA A 177 9.86 -9.37 -16.11
C ALA A 177 8.75 -9.63 -15.08
N LYS A 178 9.13 -10.05 -13.89
CA LYS A 178 8.23 -10.32 -12.76
C LYS A 178 8.11 -9.08 -11.89
N PHE A 179 6.97 -8.84 -11.27
CA PHE A 179 6.87 -7.77 -10.27
C PHE A 179 7.36 -8.26 -8.91
N HIS A 180 8.21 -7.48 -8.27
CA HIS A 180 8.53 -7.62 -6.86
C HIS A 180 7.84 -6.48 -6.10
N LEU A 181 6.84 -6.83 -5.30
CA LEU A 181 5.92 -5.89 -4.65
C LEU A 181 6.09 -5.93 -3.12
N PRO A 182 7.03 -5.16 -2.56
CA PRO A 182 7.03 -4.87 -1.12
C PRO A 182 5.89 -3.93 -0.74
N ILE A 183 5.22 -4.20 0.37
CA ILE A 183 4.08 -3.41 0.84
C ILE A 183 4.37 -2.93 2.26
N LYS A 184 4.27 -1.62 2.50
CA LYS A 184 4.55 -1.05 3.83
C LYS A 184 3.58 0.07 4.18
N VAL A 185 3.08 0.08 5.41
CA VAL A 185 2.30 1.23 5.90
C VAL A 185 3.18 2.48 6.00
N SER A 186 4.41 2.34 6.51
CA SER A 186 5.47 3.36 6.44
C SER A 186 6.82 2.65 6.37
N THR A 187 7.84 3.29 5.82
CA THR A 187 9.11 2.59 5.56
C THR A 187 10.04 2.58 6.75
N ARG A 188 10.19 3.72 7.45
CA ARG A 188 11.08 3.89 8.61
C ARG A 188 12.47 3.27 8.35
N GLU A 189 13.09 2.64 9.33
CA GLU A 189 14.38 1.95 9.20
C GLU A 189 14.34 0.73 8.28
N ARG A 190 13.16 0.11 8.11
CA ARG A 190 12.98 -1.12 7.29
C ARG A 190 12.97 -0.85 5.79
N VAL A 191 13.18 0.39 5.36
CA VAL A 191 13.22 0.78 3.95
C VAL A 191 14.32 0.05 3.18
N ILE A 192 15.47 -0.20 3.82
CA ILE A 192 16.61 -0.91 3.22
C ILE A 192 16.24 -2.32 2.75
N GLN A 193 15.27 -2.98 3.40
CA GLN A 193 14.84 -4.33 3.04
C GLN A 193 14.31 -4.39 1.60
N VAL A 194 13.67 -3.31 1.12
CA VAL A 194 13.15 -3.21 -0.25
C VAL A 194 14.28 -3.33 -1.27
N TRP A 195 15.35 -2.57 -1.09
CA TRP A 195 16.52 -2.60 -1.97
C TRP A 195 17.36 -3.86 -1.78
N ALA A 196 17.52 -4.34 -0.54
CA ALA A 196 18.26 -5.57 -0.27
C ALA A 196 17.61 -6.78 -0.96
N HIS A 197 16.28 -6.93 -0.87
CA HIS A 197 15.55 -7.98 -1.59
C HIS A 197 15.73 -7.86 -3.10
N GLN A 198 15.61 -6.64 -3.65
CA GLN A 198 15.84 -6.43 -5.08
C GLN A 198 17.27 -6.79 -5.51
N ARG A 199 18.27 -6.48 -4.68
CA ARG A 199 19.67 -6.84 -4.94
C ARG A 199 19.87 -8.35 -4.98
N VAL A 200 19.27 -9.08 -4.04
CA VAL A 200 19.30 -10.56 -4.04
C VAL A 200 18.65 -11.10 -5.31
N LEU A 201 17.46 -10.60 -5.68
CA LEU A 201 16.77 -11.04 -6.91
C LEU A 201 17.59 -10.77 -8.17
N ASN A 202 18.21 -9.59 -8.28
CA ASN A 202 19.09 -9.25 -9.40
C ASN A 202 20.32 -10.17 -9.46
N GLY A 203 20.89 -10.55 -8.30
CA GLY A 203 22.04 -11.44 -8.22
C GLY A 203 21.72 -12.88 -8.60
N VAL A 204 20.58 -13.41 -8.14
CA VAL A 204 20.17 -14.80 -8.37
C VAL A 204 19.64 -15.01 -9.78
N TYR A 205 18.82 -14.09 -10.29
CA TYR A 205 18.06 -14.29 -11.53
C TYR A 205 18.54 -13.42 -12.70
N GLY A 206 19.42 -12.45 -12.44
CA GLY A 206 19.85 -11.46 -13.40
C GLY A 206 19.10 -10.14 -13.29
N THR A 207 19.78 -9.05 -13.64
CA THR A 207 19.23 -7.69 -13.61
C THR A 207 18.10 -7.54 -14.62
N GLY A 208 17.04 -6.81 -14.25
CA GLY A 208 15.88 -6.56 -15.12
C GLY A 208 14.85 -7.68 -15.16
N ARG A 209 15.11 -8.85 -14.55
CA ARG A 209 14.12 -9.93 -14.44
C ARG A 209 13.03 -9.66 -13.41
N PHE A 210 13.30 -8.80 -12.43
CA PHE A 210 12.35 -8.39 -11.39
C PHE A 210 12.21 -6.87 -11.37
N LEU A 211 10.98 -6.38 -11.44
CA LEU A 211 10.63 -4.97 -11.33
C LEU A 211 10.27 -4.65 -9.88
N GLY A 212 11.23 -4.11 -9.14
CA GLY A 212 11.00 -3.63 -7.78
C GLY A 212 9.99 -2.48 -7.79
N THR A 213 8.82 -2.74 -7.22
CA THR A 213 7.64 -1.86 -7.30
C THR A 213 6.97 -1.69 -5.94
N PRO A 214 7.66 -1.16 -4.91
CA PRO A 214 7.07 -1.03 -3.59
C PRO A 214 5.85 -0.11 -3.57
N VAL A 215 4.88 -0.44 -2.71
CA VAL A 215 3.70 0.39 -2.42
C VAL A 215 3.70 0.75 -0.95
N ILE A 216 3.66 2.04 -0.66
CA ILE A 216 3.72 2.58 0.69
C ILE A 216 2.46 3.41 0.97
N LEU A 217 1.92 3.35 2.19
CA LEU A 217 0.79 4.23 2.55
C LEU A 217 1.27 5.68 2.72
N THR A 218 2.19 5.94 3.65
CA THR A 218 2.61 7.30 4.05
C THR A 218 3.95 7.27 4.81
N GLU A 219 4.60 8.41 4.98
CA GLU A 219 5.75 8.58 5.90
C GLU A 219 5.43 9.40 7.15
N THR A 220 4.14 9.65 7.39
CA THR A 220 3.71 10.46 8.52
C THR A 220 4.06 9.84 9.87
N LYS A 221 4.32 10.69 10.85
CA LYS A 221 4.44 10.36 12.26
C LYS A 221 3.61 11.37 13.05
N THR A 222 2.69 10.86 13.86
CA THR A 222 1.90 11.67 14.77
C THR A 222 2.59 11.74 16.13
N ASP A 223 2.92 12.94 16.61
CA ASP A 223 3.23 13.19 18.02
C ASP A 223 1.90 13.33 18.77
N LYS A 224 1.53 12.29 19.53
CA LYS A 224 0.27 12.27 20.27
C LYS A 224 0.20 13.28 21.42
N LYS A 225 1.35 13.71 21.96
CA LYS A 225 1.39 14.69 23.06
C LYS A 225 1.22 16.10 22.54
N LYS A 226 1.90 16.44 21.45
CA LYS A 226 1.82 17.75 20.81
C LYS A 226 0.67 17.88 19.81
N GLN A 227 0.04 16.77 19.46
CA GLN A 227 -0.97 16.68 18.39
C GLN A 227 -0.44 17.21 17.05
N GLU A 228 0.84 16.91 16.77
CA GLU A 228 1.56 17.37 15.58
C GLU A 228 1.79 16.22 14.61
N VAL A 229 1.83 16.53 13.31
CA VAL A 229 2.16 15.58 12.25
C VAL A 229 3.39 16.05 11.49
N ILE A 230 4.38 15.16 11.38
CA ILE A 230 5.57 15.33 10.54
C ILE A 230 5.64 14.18 9.53
N GLU A 231 6.42 14.35 8.46
CA GLU A 231 6.88 13.24 7.60
C GLU A 231 8.33 12.88 7.96
N ILE A 232 8.64 11.59 8.08
CA ILE A 232 10.02 11.13 8.27
C ILE A 232 10.54 10.60 6.94
N CYS A 233 11.37 11.39 6.29
CA CYS A 233 11.90 11.08 4.98
C CYS A 233 13.43 11.15 4.97
N LEU A 234 14.05 10.22 4.23
CA LEU A 234 15.50 10.12 4.07
C LEU A 234 15.86 10.08 2.56
N PRO A 235 15.59 11.17 1.79
CA PRO A 235 15.70 11.17 0.34
C PRO A 235 17.14 10.87 -0.14
N ASP A 236 18.16 11.39 0.53
CA ASP A 236 19.56 11.12 0.17
C ASP A 236 19.93 9.65 0.38
N GLN A 237 19.40 9.02 1.44
CA GLN A 237 19.60 7.60 1.69
C GLN A 237 18.98 6.76 0.57
N TRP A 238 17.77 7.12 0.11
CA TRP A 238 17.10 6.44 -1.01
C TRP A 238 17.89 6.55 -2.30
N ARG A 239 18.51 7.72 -2.57
CA ARG A 239 19.39 7.91 -3.72
C ARG A 239 20.62 7.03 -3.65
N ILE A 240 21.27 6.95 -2.48
CA ILE A 240 22.42 6.06 -2.26
C ILE A 240 22.02 4.61 -2.53
N TYR A 241 20.86 4.16 -2.05
CA TYR A 241 20.37 2.81 -2.29
C TYR A 241 20.06 2.55 -3.77
N GLN A 242 19.46 3.51 -4.46
CA GLN A 242 19.16 3.42 -5.89
C GLN A 242 20.44 3.36 -6.75
N MET A 243 21.49 4.09 -6.38
CA MET A 243 22.76 4.12 -7.09
C MET A 243 23.63 2.88 -6.84
N HIS A 244 23.68 2.43 -5.58
CA HIS A 244 24.73 1.52 -5.14
C HIS A 244 24.24 0.15 -4.66
N ILE A 245 22.94 -0.03 -4.42
CA ILE A 245 22.37 -1.32 -3.98
C ILE A 245 21.60 -1.97 -5.13
N ALA A 246 20.50 -1.36 -5.56
CA ALA A 246 19.68 -1.90 -6.63
C ALA A 246 18.78 -0.81 -7.22
N GLN A 247 18.42 -0.94 -8.49
CA GLN A 247 17.45 -0.05 -9.10
C GLN A 247 16.04 -0.58 -8.93
N LEU A 248 15.20 0.17 -8.22
CA LEU A 248 13.75 -0.03 -8.23
C LEU A 248 13.15 0.61 -9.48
N LYS A 249 12.11 -0.02 -10.04
CA LYS A 249 11.46 0.43 -11.27
C LYS A 249 10.50 1.58 -11.01
N ARG A 250 9.70 1.47 -9.95
CA ARG A 250 8.67 2.45 -9.58
C ARG A 250 8.38 2.36 -8.10
N ILE A 251 8.08 3.46 -7.44
CA ILE A 251 7.65 3.50 -6.04
C ILE A 251 6.30 4.18 -5.99
N TYR A 252 5.31 3.52 -5.40
CA TYR A 252 3.98 4.07 -5.26
C TYR A 252 3.69 4.47 -3.82
N TYR A 253 3.04 5.61 -3.65
CA TYR A 253 2.51 6.07 -2.38
C TYR A 253 1.00 6.31 -2.47
N LEU A 254 0.28 6.05 -1.38
CA LEU A 254 -1.08 6.56 -1.23
C LEU A 254 -1.10 8.02 -0.75
N ASP A 255 -0.15 8.39 0.11
CA ASP A 255 0.11 9.77 0.56
C ASP A 255 1.59 10.10 0.27
N VAL A 256 1.85 10.65 -0.92
CA VAL A 256 3.20 10.92 -1.45
C VAL A 256 3.89 12.01 -0.62
N PRO A 257 5.05 11.75 0.02
CA PRO A 257 5.82 12.79 0.69
C PRO A 257 6.43 13.77 -0.32
N ALA A 258 6.34 15.07 -0.03
CA ALA A 258 6.84 16.10 -0.95
C ALA A 258 8.36 15.99 -1.21
N SER A 259 9.12 15.57 -0.19
CA SER A 259 10.57 15.33 -0.30
C SER A 259 10.91 14.17 -1.24
N TYR A 260 10.07 13.13 -1.30
CA TYR A 260 10.25 11.99 -2.19
C TYR A 260 9.71 12.25 -3.60
N ALA A 261 8.68 13.09 -3.76
CA ALA A 261 8.23 13.53 -5.08
C ALA A 261 9.36 14.20 -5.87
N LYS A 262 10.19 15.01 -5.20
CA LYS A 262 11.37 15.67 -5.80
C LYS A 262 12.44 14.70 -6.31
N LEU A 263 12.45 13.43 -5.87
CA LEU A 263 13.40 12.43 -6.36
C LEU A 263 13.16 12.03 -7.82
N ASN A 264 11.99 12.35 -8.40
CA ASN A 264 11.74 12.19 -9.83
C ASN A 264 12.62 13.10 -10.69
N GLU A 265 13.10 14.22 -10.14
CA GLU A 265 13.80 15.29 -10.86
C GLU A 265 15.32 15.23 -10.70
N VAL A 266 15.83 14.27 -9.92
CA VAL A 266 17.25 14.18 -9.53
C VAL A 266 17.87 12.90 -10.07
N PHE A 267 19.11 12.94 -10.57
CA PHE A 267 19.79 11.76 -11.10
C PHE A 267 20.40 10.86 -9.99
N PRO A 268 20.33 9.51 -10.13
CA PRO A 268 19.43 8.80 -11.03
C PRO A 268 17.96 8.96 -10.58
N PRO A 269 17.02 9.15 -11.52
CA PRO A 269 15.63 9.40 -11.15
C PRO A 269 15.06 8.20 -10.39
N LEU A 270 14.46 8.49 -9.24
CA LEU A 270 13.68 7.52 -8.50
C LEU A 270 12.21 7.85 -8.72
N SER A 271 11.52 7.02 -9.49
CA SER A 271 10.17 7.37 -9.87
C SER A 271 9.16 7.10 -8.76
N VAL A 272 8.77 8.15 -8.06
CA VAL A 272 7.79 8.14 -6.96
C VAL A 272 6.48 8.73 -7.45
N LYS A 273 5.38 7.98 -7.38
CA LYS A 273 4.06 8.39 -7.90
C LYS A 273 2.91 8.07 -6.93
N PRO A 274 1.77 8.77 -7.03
CA PRO A 274 0.52 8.29 -6.46
C PRO A 274 0.17 6.88 -6.96
N PHE A 275 -0.36 6.02 -6.08
CA PHE A 275 -0.63 4.62 -6.40
C PHE A 275 -1.57 4.41 -7.58
N GLY A 276 -2.58 5.28 -7.77
CA GLY A 276 -3.54 5.15 -8.86
C GLY A 276 -2.89 5.15 -10.25
N HIS A 277 -1.70 5.73 -10.42
CA HIS A 277 -0.94 5.64 -11.66
C HIS A 277 -0.58 4.20 -12.06
N PHE A 278 -0.50 3.27 -11.09
CA PHE A 278 -0.29 1.85 -11.37
C PHE A 278 -1.28 1.32 -12.40
N PHE A 279 -2.55 1.70 -12.32
CA PHE A 279 -3.60 1.16 -13.17
C PHE A 279 -3.44 1.56 -14.64
N ALA A 280 -2.93 2.77 -14.88
CA ALA A 280 -2.63 3.28 -16.22
C ALA A 280 -1.31 2.74 -16.77
N GLU A 281 -0.34 2.46 -15.89
CA GLU A 281 1.01 2.08 -16.30
C GLU A 281 1.25 0.56 -16.35
N ALA A 282 0.38 -0.26 -15.73
CA ALA A 282 0.59 -1.70 -15.54
C ALA A 282 0.92 -2.47 -16.83
N ASP A 283 0.36 -2.05 -17.98
CA ASP A 283 0.62 -2.69 -19.27
C ASP A 283 1.95 -2.24 -19.91
N THR A 284 2.48 -1.09 -19.49
CA THR A 284 3.70 -0.46 -20.04
C THR A 284 4.95 -0.65 -19.18
N LEU A 285 4.78 -1.01 -17.90
CA LEU A 285 5.88 -1.34 -17.00
C LEU A 285 6.64 -2.63 -17.39
N PRO A 286 5.97 -3.72 -17.85
CA PRO A 286 6.64 -4.95 -18.26
C PRO A 286 7.02 -4.88 -19.75
N THR A 287 8.04 -4.09 -20.06
CA THR A 287 8.80 -4.18 -21.32
C THR A 287 10.20 -4.67 -21.03
#